data_AF-A0A2H0FRW0-F1
#
_entry.id   AF-A0A2H0FRW0-F1
#
_cell.length_a   1.000
_cell.length_b   1.000
_cell.length_c   1.000
_cell.angle_alpha   90.00
_cell.angle_beta   90.00
_cell.angle_gamma   90.00
#
_symmetry.space_group_name_H-M   'P 1'
#
loop_
_entity.id
_entity.type
_entity.pdbx_description
1 polymer ?
#
loop_
_entity_poly.entity_id
_entity_poly.type
_entity_poly.pdbx_seq_one_letter_code
_entity_poly.pdbx_strand_id
1 'polypeptide(L)'
;MSNGFREYLITSILDKENFGIEDFNDIYNLRWNEEIYFDFQKNIMEIENFTGKSLETIKQDYYSMVLVGNLHSLIIADAQEEVDKETRNNGKLKYEQYKINKSVTFGIMKEQIYDLLTARNWKKQYKLLVRESKKYKIPVIKFPKNKKGKSKISNYSEKRDLSLKLTALPPAEPIPFFQ
;
A
#
# COMPACT_ATOMS: atom_id res chain seq x y z
N MET A 1 6.38 25.54 8.61
CA MET A 1 5.24 24.81 9.21
C MET A 1 4.77 25.55 10.45
N SER A 2 3.49 25.93 10.53
CA SER A 2 2.90 26.78 11.60
C SER A 2 1.83 26.03 12.40
N ASN A 3 2.15 24.85 12.93
CA ASN A 3 1.27 24.08 13.82
C ASN A 3 1.78 24.03 15.28
N GLY A 4 2.84 24.77 15.63
CA GLY A 4 3.38 24.83 16.99
C GLY A 4 4.18 23.59 17.44
N PHE A 5 4.08 22.47 16.72
CA PHE A 5 4.90 21.28 16.93
C PHE A 5 6.25 21.42 16.24
N ARG A 6 7.32 21.18 17.00
CA ARG A 6 8.70 21.16 16.51
C ARG A 6 9.12 19.71 16.32
N GLU A 7 9.33 19.30 15.08
CA GLU A 7 9.84 17.98 14.72
C GLU A 7 11.37 18.04 14.62
N TYR A 8 12.04 17.00 15.10
CA TYR A 8 13.49 16.87 15.03
C TYR A 8 13.84 15.65 14.18
N LEU A 9 14.56 15.87 13.08
CA LEU A 9 15.12 14.80 12.26
C LEU A 9 16.62 14.68 12.57
N ILE A 10 17.03 13.50 13.02
CA ILE A 10 18.44 13.16 13.23
C ILE A 10 18.89 12.39 11.99
N THR A 11 19.95 12.84 11.34
CA THR A 11 20.47 12.25 10.11
C THR A 11 22.00 12.19 10.14
N SER A 12 22.57 11.19 9.48
CA SER A 12 24.02 11.08 9.22
C SER A 12 24.46 11.87 7.98
N ILE A 13 23.52 12.48 7.25
CA ILE A 13 23.82 13.35 6.10
C ILE A 13 24.34 14.68 6.62
N LEU A 14 25.62 14.95 6.38
CA LEU A 14 26.32 16.15 6.85
C LEU A 14 26.46 17.24 5.79
N ASP A 15 26.19 16.90 4.53
CA ASP A 15 26.29 17.82 3.40
C ASP A 15 25.10 18.79 3.38
N LYS A 16 25.32 19.98 3.92
CA LYS A 16 24.33 21.06 4.01
C LYS A 16 24.33 21.98 2.78
N GLU A 17 25.29 21.81 1.88
CA GLU A 17 25.37 22.63 0.66
C GLU A 17 24.46 22.05 -0.43
N ASN A 18 24.39 20.72 -0.52
CA ASN A 18 23.59 20.03 -1.52
C ASN A 18 22.19 19.59 -1.05
N PHE A 19 21.95 19.51 0.27
CA PHE A 19 20.67 19.06 0.83
C PHE A 19 20.07 20.09 1.78
N GLY A 20 18.94 20.64 1.38
CA GLY A 20 18.14 21.57 2.16
C GLY A 20 17.11 20.88 3.05
N ILE A 21 16.39 21.68 3.82
CA ILE A 21 15.30 21.22 4.70
C ILE A 21 14.16 20.57 3.89
N GLU A 22 13.90 21.04 2.68
CA GLU A 22 12.86 20.49 1.82
C GLU A 22 13.19 19.06 1.36
N ASP A 23 14.45 18.77 1.04
CA ASP A 23 14.90 17.42 0.68
C ASP A 23 14.68 16.43 1.84
N PHE A 24 14.94 16.86 3.08
CA PHE A 24 14.67 16.04 4.26
C PHE A 24 13.19 15.80 4.51
N ASN A 25 12.33 16.78 4.21
CA ASN A 25 10.90 16.59 4.28
C ASN A 25 10.43 15.54 3.26
N ASP A 26 10.95 15.60 2.03
CA ASP A 26 10.64 14.61 0.99
C ASP A 26 11.11 13.21 1.37
N ILE A 27 12.34 13.07 1.87
CA ILE A 27 12.88 11.79 2.37
C ILE A 27 12.02 11.26 3.52
N TYR A 28 11.63 12.13 4.46
CA TYR A 28 10.78 11.72 5.58
C TYR A 28 9.39 11.27 5.10
N ASN A 29 8.84 11.90 4.07
CA ASN A 29 7.58 11.48 3.45
C ASN A 29 7.69 10.11 2.76
N LEU A 30 8.85 9.74 2.22
CA LEU A 30 9.07 8.39 1.67
C LEU A 30 8.91 7.29 2.73
N ARG A 31 9.28 7.57 3.99
CA ARG A 31 9.08 6.63 5.11
C ARG A 31 7.61 6.27 5.33
N TRP A 32 6.70 7.24 5.16
CA TRP A 32 5.27 7.00 5.34
C TRP A 32 4.70 6.04 4.31
N ASN A 33 5.26 6.02 3.09
CA ASN A 33 4.86 5.06 2.07
C ASN A 33 5.15 3.61 2.50
N GLU A 34 6.20 3.37 3.30
CA GLU A 34 6.49 2.05 3.86
C GLU A 34 5.44 1.63 4.88
N GLU A 35 4.97 2.53 5.75
CA GLU A 35 3.87 2.22 6.69
C GLU A 35 2.59 1.81 5.96
N ILE A 36 2.25 2.52 4.88
CA ILE A 36 1.10 2.17 4.03
C ILE A 36 1.30 0.79 3.39
N TYR A 37 2.53 0.46 2.99
CA TYR A 37 2.81 -0.86 2.41
C TYR A 37 2.78 -1.98 3.46
N PHE A 38 3.20 -1.73 4.71
CA PHE A 38 3.02 -2.69 5.80
C PHE A 38 1.54 -2.91 6.14
N ASP A 39 0.73 -1.85 6.15
CA ASP A 39 -0.72 -1.98 6.30
C ASP A 39 -1.32 -2.83 5.17
N PHE A 40 -0.90 -2.59 3.93
CA PHE A 40 -1.29 -3.40 2.78
C PHE A 40 -0.88 -4.88 2.92
N GLN A 41 0.35 -5.17 3.35
CA GLN A 41 0.82 -6.54 3.57
C GLN A 41 0.00 -7.28 4.63
N LYS A 42 -0.33 -6.60 5.74
CA LYS A 42 -1.09 -7.20 6.84
C LYS A 42 -2.56 -7.38 6.50
N ASN A 43 -3.20 -6.32 6.01
CA ASN A 43 -4.66 -6.27 5.89
C ASN A 43 -5.19 -6.72 4.53
N ILE A 44 -4.40 -6.59 3.46
CA ILE A 44 -4.82 -6.98 2.10
C ILE A 44 -4.13 -8.25 1.64
N MET A 45 -2.81 -8.36 1.84
CA MET A 45 -2.07 -9.58 1.47
C MET A 45 -2.24 -10.70 2.50
N GLU A 46 -2.67 -10.37 3.72
CA GLU A 46 -2.85 -11.31 4.83
C GLU A 46 -1.60 -12.18 5.06
N ILE A 47 -0.42 -11.55 5.06
CA ILE A 47 0.88 -12.26 5.09
C ILE A 47 1.10 -13.12 6.35
N GLU A 48 0.30 -12.91 7.39
CA GLU A 48 0.32 -13.65 8.65
C GLU A 48 -0.62 -14.89 8.64
N ASN A 49 -1.35 -15.11 7.53
CA ASN A 49 -2.29 -16.22 7.38
C ASN A 49 -1.59 -17.49 6.84
N PHE A 50 -0.85 -18.16 7.73
CA PHE A 50 -0.06 -19.34 7.38
C PHE A 50 -0.91 -20.61 7.24
N THR A 51 -0.55 -21.45 6.28
CA THR A 51 -1.16 -22.76 5.99
C THR A 51 -0.75 -23.84 6.99
N GLY A 52 0.33 -23.63 7.74
CA GLY A 52 0.83 -24.58 8.74
C GLY A 52 1.67 -23.95 9.84
N LYS A 53 2.08 -24.76 10.81
CA LYS A 53 2.80 -24.32 12.02
C LYS A 53 4.31 -24.61 12.00
N SER A 54 4.79 -25.35 11.00
CA SER A 54 6.21 -25.66 10.88
C SER A 54 6.99 -24.40 10.45
N LEU A 55 8.23 -24.28 10.91
CA LEU A 55 9.10 -23.16 10.51
C LEU A 55 9.25 -23.07 8.99
N GLU A 56 9.36 -24.21 8.32
CA GLU A 56 9.51 -24.28 6.87
C GLU A 56 8.25 -23.79 6.15
N THR A 57 7.08 -24.26 6.58
CA THR A 57 5.79 -23.82 6.00
C THR A 57 5.59 -22.31 6.18
N ILE A 58 5.88 -21.79 7.38
CA ILE A 58 5.77 -20.34 7.65
C ILE A 58 6.68 -19.53 6.72
N LYS A 59 7.94 -19.97 6.54
CA LYS A 59 8.88 -19.31 5.62
C LYS A 59 8.38 -19.36 4.18
N GLN A 60 7.94 -20.53 3.72
CA GLN A 60 7.46 -20.71 2.35
C GLN A 60 6.24 -19.82 2.06
N ASP A 61 5.25 -19.80 2.95
CA ASP A 61 4.05 -18.98 2.82
C ASP A 61 4.41 -17.49 2.80
N TYR A 62 5.27 -17.06 3.73
CA TYR A 62 5.74 -15.69 3.80
C TYR A 62 6.44 -15.26 2.51
N TYR A 63 7.48 -15.98 2.09
CA TYR A 63 8.27 -15.59 0.91
C TYR A 63 7.46 -15.67 -0.38
N SER A 64 6.55 -16.64 -0.50
CA SER A 64 5.66 -16.75 -1.66
C SER A 64 4.72 -15.55 -1.74
N MET A 65 4.14 -15.14 -0.62
CA MET A 65 3.25 -13.97 -0.57
C MET A 65 4.00 -12.67 -0.87
N VAL A 66 5.22 -12.48 -0.33
CA VAL A 66 6.08 -11.34 -0.68
C VAL A 66 6.39 -11.30 -2.17
N LEU A 67 6.73 -12.44 -2.78
CA LEU A 67 7.00 -12.52 -4.22
C LEU A 67 5.77 -12.10 -5.04
N VAL A 68 4.59 -12.60 -4.69
CA VAL A 68 3.32 -12.22 -5.34
C VAL A 68 3.06 -10.71 -5.18
N GLY A 69 3.26 -10.15 -3.99
CA GLY A 69 3.13 -8.71 -3.74
C GLY A 69 4.09 -7.86 -4.57
N ASN A 70 5.34 -8.31 -4.73
CA ASN A 70 6.32 -7.61 -5.55
C ASN A 70 5.97 -7.64 -7.04
N LEU A 71 5.56 -8.80 -7.56
CA LEU A 71 5.12 -8.94 -8.96
C LEU A 71 3.85 -8.12 -9.23
N HIS A 72 2.90 -8.14 -8.30
CA HIS A 72 1.72 -7.28 -8.36
C HIS A 72 2.12 -5.80 -8.40
N SER A 73 3.04 -5.37 -7.54
CA SER A 73 3.51 -3.99 -7.50
C SER A 73 4.14 -3.54 -8.82
N LEU A 74 4.90 -4.41 -9.50
CA LEU A 74 5.44 -4.14 -10.83
C LEU A 74 4.33 -3.97 -11.88
N ILE A 75 3.36 -4.89 -11.91
CA ILE A 75 2.21 -4.80 -12.84
C ILE A 75 1.43 -3.50 -12.64
N ILE A 76 1.22 -3.11 -11.39
CA ILE A 76 0.52 -1.87 -11.05
C ILE A 76 1.33 -0.65 -11.44
N ALA A 77 2.66 -0.66 -11.28
CA ALA A 77 3.50 0.45 -11.70
C ALA A 77 3.38 0.72 -13.21
N ASP A 78 3.52 -0.33 -14.03
CA ASP A 78 3.38 -0.22 -15.49
C ASP A 78 1.96 0.21 -15.90
N ALA A 79 0.93 -0.36 -15.26
CA ALA A 79 -0.44 0.00 -15.53
C ALA A 79 -0.75 1.45 -15.12
N GLN A 80 -0.17 1.92 -14.02
CA GLN A 80 -0.33 3.29 -13.54
C GLN A 80 0.34 4.27 -14.51
N GLU A 81 1.53 3.97 -15.00
CA GLU A 81 2.22 4.80 -16.00
C GLU A 81 1.37 4.97 -17.27
N GLU A 82 0.72 3.91 -17.74
CA GLU A 82 -0.22 3.99 -18.87
C GLU A 82 -1.45 4.86 -18.54
N VAL A 83 -2.04 4.72 -17.35
CA VAL A 83 -3.18 5.54 -16.91
C VAL A 83 -2.80 7.00 -16.81
N ASP A 84 -1.61 7.31 -16.29
CA ASP A 84 -1.13 8.68 -16.16
C ASP A 84 -0.96 9.33 -17.54
N LYS A 85 -0.39 8.59 -18.50
CA LYS A 85 -0.29 9.05 -19.91
C LYS A 85 -1.65 9.29 -20.56
N GLU A 86 -2.62 8.39 -20.34
CA GLU A 86 -3.98 8.50 -20.90
C GLU A 86 -4.78 9.66 -20.30
N THR A 87 -4.55 9.98 -19.03
CA THR A 87 -5.35 10.96 -18.28
C THR A 87 -4.77 12.36 -18.34
N ARG A 88 -3.44 12.52 -18.40
CA ARG A 88 -2.74 13.82 -18.38
C ARG A 88 -3.17 14.79 -19.49
N ASN A 89 -3.53 14.29 -20.67
CA ASN A 89 -3.88 15.12 -21.83
C ASN A 89 -5.38 15.07 -22.18
N ASN A 90 -6.22 14.52 -21.31
CA ASN A 90 -7.62 14.31 -21.60
C ASN A 90 -8.51 15.34 -20.88
N GLY A 91 -8.74 16.48 -21.54
CA GLY A 91 -9.58 17.58 -21.02
C GLY A 91 -11.05 17.25 -20.81
N LYS A 92 -11.50 16.02 -21.11
CA LYS A 92 -12.87 15.54 -20.85
C LYS A 92 -13.02 14.84 -19.49
N LEU A 93 -11.92 14.56 -18.78
CA LEU A 93 -11.98 13.87 -17.50
C LEU A 93 -12.34 14.83 -16.37
N LYS A 94 -13.18 14.33 -15.45
CA LYS A 94 -13.67 15.11 -14.31
C LYS A 94 -12.59 15.37 -13.24
N TYR A 95 -11.59 14.51 -13.16
CA TYR A 95 -10.53 14.57 -12.16
C TYR A 95 -9.18 14.67 -12.84
N GLU A 96 -8.26 15.44 -12.25
CA GLU A 96 -6.90 15.66 -12.76
C GLU A 96 -6.05 14.39 -12.73
N GLN A 97 -6.29 13.51 -11.75
CA GLN A 97 -5.47 12.33 -11.49
C GLN A 97 -6.34 11.12 -11.17
N TYR A 98 -5.90 9.97 -11.66
CA TYR A 98 -6.50 8.67 -11.38
C TYR A 98 -5.41 7.73 -10.89
N LYS A 99 -5.74 6.88 -9.92
CA LYS A 99 -4.83 5.83 -9.46
C LYS A 99 -5.49 4.46 -9.55
N ILE A 100 -4.71 3.42 -9.75
CA ILE A 100 -5.21 2.05 -9.71
C ILE A 100 -5.49 1.64 -8.26
N ASN A 101 -6.64 1.01 -8.04
CA ASN A 101 -6.99 0.47 -6.74
C ASN A 101 -6.18 -0.80 -6.44
N LYS A 102 -5.05 -0.64 -5.74
CA LYS A 102 -4.15 -1.74 -5.35
C LYS A 102 -4.86 -2.85 -4.58
N SER A 103 -5.76 -2.52 -3.66
CA SER A 103 -6.45 -3.53 -2.84
C SER A 103 -7.36 -4.43 -3.65
N VAL A 104 -8.19 -3.84 -4.52
CA VAL A 104 -9.11 -4.60 -5.38
C VAL A 104 -8.33 -5.41 -6.41
N THR A 105 -7.33 -4.81 -7.04
CA THR A 105 -6.50 -5.51 -8.03
C THR A 105 -5.72 -6.65 -7.41
N PHE A 106 -5.16 -6.50 -6.21
CA PHE A 106 -4.43 -7.58 -5.55
C PHE A 106 -5.35 -8.79 -5.29
N GLY A 107 -6.54 -8.55 -4.73
CA GLY A 107 -7.51 -9.62 -4.48
C GLY A 107 -7.93 -10.39 -5.72
N ILE A 108 -8.05 -9.72 -6.87
CA ILE A 108 -8.45 -10.33 -8.15
C ILE A 108 -7.27 -11.01 -8.86
N MET A 109 -6.07 -10.44 -8.75
CA MET A 109 -4.92 -10.84 -9.59
C MET A 109 -3.95 -11.78 -8.90
N LYS A 110 -4.01 -11.95 -7.58
CA LYS A 110 -3.07 -12.80 -6.84
C LYS A 110 -2.99 -14.23 -7.39
N GLU A 111 -4.11 -14.80 -7.84
CA GLU A 111 -4.15 -16.12 -8.47
C GLU A 111 -3.59 -16.09 -9.89
N GLN A 112 -3.83 -15.01 -10.63
CA GLN A 112 -3.33 -14.87 -12.00
C GLN A 112 -1.82 -14.65 -12.07
N ILE A 113 -1.19 -14.27 -10.96
CA ILE A 113 0.27 -14.21 -10.84
C ILE A 113 0.88 -15.61 -10.85
N TYR A 114 0.17 -16.63 -10.35
CA TYR A 114 0.60 -18.01 -10.54
C TYR A 114 0.59 -18.41 -12.03
N ASP A 115 -0.47 -18.03 -12.75
CA ASP A 115 -0.53 -18.24 -14.21
C ASP A 115 0.59 -17.49 -14.94
N LEU A 116 0.94 -16.29 -14.48
CA LEU A 116 2.08 -15.53 -15.02
C LEU A 116 3.41 -16.29 -14.87
N LEU A 117 3.65 -16.88 -13.70
CA LEU A 117 4.89 -17.61 -13.41
C LEU A 117 5.00 -18.94 -14.14
N THR A 118 3.87 -19.58 -14.44
CA THR A 118 3.81 -20.89 -15.10
C THR A 118 3.55 -20.80 -16.61
N ALA A 119 3.16 -19.62 -17.12
CA ALA A 119 2.84 -19.43 -18.52
C ALA A 119 4.07 -19.63 -19.44
N ARG A 120 3.86 -20.41 -20.51
CA ARG A 120 4.83 -20.55 -21.61
C ARG A 120 5.21 -19.21 -22.25
N ASN A 121 4.28 -18.26 -22.27
CA ASN A 121 4.50 -16.89 -22.73
C ASN A 121 4.11 -15.88 -21.65
N TRP A 122 4.94 -15.79 -20.62
CA TRP A 122 4.76 -14.87 -19.49
C TRP A 122 4.63 -13.40 -19.95
N LYS A 123 5.32 -12.97 -21.02
CA LYS A 123 5.23 -11.59 -21.53
C LYS A 123 3.81 -11.24 -21.99
N LYS A 124 3.12 -12.18 -22.64
CA LYS A 124 1.73 -11.99 -23.06
C LYS A 124 0.81 -11.91 -21.83
N GLN A 125 1.01 -12.79 -20.86
CA GLN A 125 0.22 -12.80 -19.63
C GLN A 125 0.44 -11.53 -18.81
N TYR A 126 1.67 -11.06 -18.70
CA TYR A 126 2.03 -9.80 -18.04
C TYR A 126 1.29 -8.62 -18.66
N LYS A 127 1.35 -8.46 -19.99
CA LYS A 127 0.63 -7.40 -20.70
C LYS A 127 -0.90 -7.48 -20.52
N LEU A 128 -1.44 -8.69 -20.41
CA LEU A 128 -2.86 -8.87 -20.11
C LEU A 128 -3.18 -8.36 -18.70
N LEU A 129 -2.39 -8.73 -17.70
CA LEU A 129 -2.58 -8.27 -16.32
C LEU A 129 -2.50 -6.75 -16.22
N VAL A 130 -1.49 -6.11 -16.82
CA VAL A 130 -1.37 -4.65 -16.90
C VAL A 130 -2.64 -4.03 -17.47
N ARG A 131 -3.16 -4.55 -18.59
CA ARG A 131 -4.40 -4.08 -19.20
C ARG A 131 -5.61 -4.24 -18.29
N GLU A 132 -5.74 -5.39 -17.63
CA GLU A 132 -6.84 -5.67 -16.72
C GLU A 132 -6.79 -4.76 -15.48
N SER A 133 -5.60 -4.43 -14.96
CA SER A 133 -5.43 -3.58 -13.78
C SER A 133 -6.01 -2.18 -14.01
N LYS A 134 -5.88 -1.65 -15.23
CA LYS A 134 -6.36 -0.32 -15.61
C LYS A 134 -7.87 -0.15 -15.47
N LYS A 135 -8.64 -1.24 -15.51
CA LYS A 135 -10.11 -1.21 -15.34
C LYS A 135 -10.51 -0.77 -13.93
N TYR A 136 -9.63 -0.96 -12.95
CA TYR A 136 -9.87 -0.66 -11.54
C TYR A 136 -9.28 0.69 -11.11
N LYS A 137 -9.17 1.65 -12.04
CA LYS A 137 -8.74 3.02 -11.72
C LYS A 137 -9.82 3.80 -10.98
N ILE A 138 -9.41 4.53 -9.96
CA ILE A 138 -10.24 5.38 -9.12
C ILE A 138 -9.72 6.83 -9.18
N PRO A 139 -10.59 7.85 -9.10
CA PRO A 139 -10.15 9.23 -9.08
C PRO A 139 -9.41 9.56 -7.79
N VAL A 140 -8.34 10.34 -7.89
CA VAL A 140 -7.64 10.92 -6.73
C VAL A 140 -8.32 12.23 -6.35
N ILE A 141 -8.89 12.30 -5.15
CA ILE A 141 -9.65 13.46 -4.66
C ILE A 141 -8.79 14.13 -3.58
N LYS A 142 -8.30 15.35 -3.82
CA LYS A 142 -7.40 16.10 -2.89
C LYS A 142 -8.05 16.40 -1.53
N PHE A 143 -9.39 16.45 -1.47
CA PHE A 143 -10.16 16.63 -0.23
C PHE A 143 -11.40 15.74 -0.26
N PRO A 144 -11.29 14.45 0.12
CA PRO A 144 -12.45 13.60 0.19
C PRO A 144 -13.40 14.17 1.25
N LYS A 145 -14.61 14.56 0.86
CA LYS A 145 -15.68 14.84 1.83
C LYS A 145 -15.81 13.58 2.67
N ASN A 146 -15.60 13.69 3.99
CA ASN A 146 -15.74 12.60 4.95
C ASN A 146 -17.18 12.05 4.86
N LYS A 147 -17.42 11.12 3.92
CA LYS A 147 -18.61 10.29 3.94
C LYS A 147 -18.33 9.25 5.00
N LYS A 148 -18.64 9.58 6.26
CA LYS A 148 -18.91 8.57 7.30
C LYS A 148 -20.13 7.77 6.85
N GLY A 149 -19.96 6.94 5.84
CA GLY A 149 -20.92 5.91 5.49
C GLY A 149 -20.80 4.85 6.56
N LYS A 150 -21.88 4.59 7.30
CA LYS A 150 -21.97 3.44 8.20
C LYS A 150 -21.73 2.19 7.36
N SER A 151 -20.51 1.65 7.38
CA SER A 151 -20.27 0.32 6.82
C SER A 151 -21.09 -0.65 7.66
N LYS A 152 -22.10 -1.29 7.07
CA LYS A 152 -22.65 -2.53 7.62
C LYS A 152 -21.51 -3.56 7.58
N ILE A 153 -20.77 -3.66 8.68
CA ILE A 153 -19.83 -4.75 8.90
C ILE A 153 -20.70 -6.01 8.88
N SER A 154 -20.52 -6.83 7.83
CA SER A 154 -21.05 -8.18 7.78
C SER A 154 -20.52 -8.94 9.00
N ASN A 155 -21.40 -9.57 9.76
CA ASN A 155 -21.14 -10.26 11.04
C ASN A 155 -20.21 -11.48 10.89
N TYR A 156 -18.95 -11.27 10.51
CA TYR A 156 -17.90 -12.29 10.51
C TYR A 156 -16.88 -12.08 11.64
N SER A 157 -16.93 -10.92 12.32
CA SER A 157 -16.00 -10.55 13.40
C SER A 157 -16.37 -11.10 14.78
N GLU A 158 -17.61 -11.57 14.97
CA GLU A 158 -18.14 -11.90 16.31
C GLU A 158 -17.47 -13.14 16.96
N LYS A 159 -16.74 -13.96 16.18
CA LYS A 159 -15.98 -15.11 16.70
C LYS A 159 -14.50 -14.83 17.01
N ARG A 160 -13.95 -13.68 16.59
CA ARG A 160 -12.55 -13.27 16.92
C ARG A 160 -12.48 -12.33 18.12
N ASP A 161 -13.62 -11.73 18.49
CA ASP A 161 -13.71 -10.64 19.47
C ASP A 161 -13.55 -11.07 20.95
N LEU A 162 -13.39 -12.37 21.20
CA LEU A 162 -13.07 -12.91 22.53
C LEU A 162 -11.57 -13.17 22.75
N SER A 163 -10.75 -13.24 21.70
CA SER A 163 -9.30 -13.45 21.82
C SER A 163 -8.46 -12.18 21.62
N LEU A 164 -9.07 -11.05 21.25
CA LEU A 164 -8.39 -9.78 20.91
C LEU A 164 -8.66 -8.63 21.89
N LYS A 165 -9.28 -8.91 23.05
CA LYS A 165 -9.45 -7.89 24.12
C LYS A 165 -8.17 -7.55 24.89
N LEU A 166 -6.99 -7.77 24.31
CA LEU A 166 -5.72 -7.29 24.84
C LEU A 166 -5.06 -6.36 23.82
N THR A 167 -4.95 -5.08 24.23
CA THR A 167 -4.09 -4.03 23.67
C THR A 167 -4.39 -3.50 22.26
N ALA A 168 -5.46 -2.69 22.15
CA ALA A 168 -5.37 -1.52 21.30
C ALA A 168 -4.45 -0.51 22.01
N LEU A 169 -3.22 -0.34 21.52
CA LEU A 169 -2.35 0.74 21.97
C LEU A 169 -2.98 2.08 21.52
N PRO A 170 -3.25 3.02 22.43
CA PRO A 170 -3.66 4.37 22.04
C PRO A 170 -2.55 5.03 21.19
N PRO A 171 -2.87 6.04 20.36
CA PRO A 171 -1.85 6.85 19.72
C PRO A 171 -0.88 7.34 20.80
N ALA A 172 0.42 7.14 20.58
CA ALA A 172 1.46 7.41 21.57
C ALA A 172 1.31 8.83 22.13
N GLU A 173 1.00 8.92 23.43
CA GLU A 173 1.06 10.18 24.16
C GLU A 173 2.51 10.70 24.14
N PRO A 174 2.71 12.03 24.06
CA PRO A 174 4.04 12.61 24.07
C PRO A 174 4.76 12.23 25.37
N ILE A 175 5.90 11.57 25.22
CA ILE A 175 6.75 11.14 26.33
C ILE A 175 7.10 12.36 27.18
N PRO A 176 6.75 12.40 28.48
CA PRO A 176 7.15 13.50 29.35
C PRO A 176 8.67 13.47 29.51
N PHE A 177 9.33 14.54 29.09
CA PHE A 177 10.74 14.77 29.33
C PHE A 177 10.98 14.78 30.85
N PHE A 178 11.79 13.84 31.34
CA PHE A 178 12.47 14.02 32.61
C PHE A 178 13.60 15.03 32.42
N GLN A 179 13.68 15.99 33.36
CA GLN A 179 14.62 17.11 33.42
C GLN A 179 16.09 16.70 33.27
#